data_AF-M6HLF2-F1
#
_entry.id   AF-M6HLF2-F1
#
_cell.length_a   1.000
_cell.length_b   1.000
_cell.length_c   1.000
_cell.angle_alpha   90.00
_cell.angle_beta   90.00
_cell.angle_gamma   90.00
#
_symmetry.space_group_name_H-M   'P 1'
#
loop_
_entity.id
_entity.type
_entity.pdbx_description
1 polymer ?
#
loop_
_entity_poly.entity_id
_entity_poly.type
_entity_poly.pdbx_seq_one_letter_code
_entity_poly.pdbx_strand_id
1 'polypeptide(L)'
;MIQRHPIEELPTVPIPNDEEEDNRRLCSEHENWTKQLTQGKNRLHSLFTQAGLTHITKKHLRTKANREISVALLPSRYQKEAERILKVLDLVEQNLKLIEKEIQEATQKKQAYVQTIMSMPGIGMITSLAIMSYMGDCKRFSSAKQAAYYAGLVPRVDISGDTVRYGRIINRGCHSIRRVIVQAAWSLVRCQHGGKVKEFYQRLYLKKRC
;
A
#
# COMPACT_ATOMS: atom_id res chain seq x y z
N MET A 1 11.87 0.54 -37.75
CA MET A 1 11.12 1.72 -38.19
C MET A 1 10.51 2.39 -36.97
N ILE A 2 10.86 3.64 -36.68
CA ILE A 2 10.23 4.43 -35.62
C ILE A 2 8.97 5.03 -36.24
N GLN A 3 7.79 4.53 -35.88
CA GLN A 3 6.52 5.14 -36.27
C GLN A 3 6.40 6.50 -35.57
N ARG A 4 6.37 7.58 -36.35
CA ARG A 4 6.08 8.93 -35.86
C ARG A 4 4.57 9.15 -35.97
N HIS A 5 3.88 9.13 -34.85
CA HIS A 5 2.47 9.51 -34.77
C HIS A 5 2.35 11.04 -34.71
N PRO A 6 1.40 11.66 -35.43
CA PRO A 6 0.99 13.04 -35.21
C PRO A 6 0.65 13.28 -33.74
N ILE A 7 0.91 14.49 -33.22
CA ILE A 7 0.61 14.86 -31.81
C ILE A 7 -0.88 14.62 -31.47
N GLU A 8 -1.76 14.77 -32.46
CA GLU A 8 -3.21 14.58 -32.36
C GLU A 8 -3.63 13.10 -32.18
N GLU A 9 -2.78 12.14 -32.55
CA GLU A 9 -3.03 10.70 -32.37
C GLU A 9 -2.54 10.17 -31.01
N LEU A 10 -1.83 10.98 -30.23
CA LEU A 10 -1.36 10.57 -28.91
C LEU A 10 -2.52 10.58 -27.92
N PRO A 11 -2.64 9.53 -27.06
CA PRO A 11 -3.67 9.52 -26.03
C PRO A 11 -3.48 10.73 -25.12
N THR A 12 -4.53 11.54 -24.99
CA THR A 12 -4.53 12.67 -24.06
C THR A 12 -4.60 12.13 -22.64
N VAL A 13 -3.63 12.53 -21.81
CA VAL A 13 -3.58 12.13 -20.40
C VAL A 13 -4.02 13.32 -19.56
N PRO A 14 -5.09 13.21 -18.76
CA PRO A 14 -5.50 14.28 -17.87
C PRO A 14 -4.40 14.53 -16.83
N ILE A 15 -3.93 15.77 -16.79
CA ILE A 15 -2.94 16.23 -15.82
C ILE A 15 -3.67 16.44 -14.49
N PRO A 16 -3.08 15.99 -13.36
CA PRO A 16 -3.66 16.21 -12.05
C PRO A 16 -3.72 17.69 -11.73
N ASN A 17 -4.77 18.13 -11.05
CA ASN A 17 -4.77 19.48 -10.48
C ASN A 17 -3.90 19.53 -9.20
N ASP A 18 -3.63 20.74 -8.72
CA ASP A 18 -2.76 20.97 -7.57
C ASP A 18 -3.25 20.21 -6.31
N GLU A 19 -4.56 20.17 -6.08
CA GLU A 19 -5.14 19.44 -4.95
C GLU A 19 -4.91 17.92 -5.08
N GLU A 20 -5.06 17.35 -6.28
CA GLU A 20 -4.76 15.95 -6.55
C GLU A 20 -3.27 15.65 -6.35
N GLU A 21 -2.38 16.52 -6.80
CA GLU A 21 -0.94 16.34 -6.69
C GLU A 21 -0.46 16.44 -5.22
N ASP A 22 -0.99 17.42 -4.47
CA ASP A 22 -0.76 17.54 -3.03
C ASP A 22 -1.21 16.27 -2.29
N ASN A 23 -2.40 15.76 -2.62
CA ASN A 23 -2.89 14.52 -2.03
C ASN A 23 -2.01 13.30 -2.38
N ARG A 24 -1.47 13.23 -3.61
CA ARG A 24 -0.53 12.17 -4.01
C ARG A 24 0.79 12.26 -3.27
N ARG A 25 1.27 13.49 -3.01
CA ARG A 25 2.45 13.73 -2.16
C ARG A 25 2.21 13.19 -0.75
N LEU A 26 1.08 13.50 -0.13
CA LEU A 26 0.71 12.97 1.20
C LEU A 26 0.67 11.43 1.20
N CYS A 27 0.07 10.81 0.19
CA CYS A 27 0.05 9.34 0.06
C CYS A 27 1.46 8.75 -0.04
N SER A 28 2.31 9.35 -0.88
CA SER A 28 3.68 8.88 -1.11
C SER A 28 4.54 9.03 0.14
N GLU A 29 4.39 10.15 0.84
CA GLU A 29 5.10 10.43 2.10
C GLU A 29 4.68 9.46 3.21
N HIS A 30 3.38 9.24 3.40
CA HIS A 30 2.88 8.25 4.35
C HIS A 30 3.42 6.84 4.06
N GLU A 31 3.47 6.46 2.78
CA GLU A 31 4.09 5.21 2.34
C GLU A 31 5.58 5.14 2.75
N ASN A 32 6.33 6.21 2.54
CA ASN A 32 7.76 6.27 2.84
C ASN A 32 8.00 6.14 4.35
N TRP A 33 7.24 6.85 5.17
CA TRP A 33 7.31 6.72 6.64
C TRP A 33 6.95 5.31 7.11
N THR A 34 5.90 4.70 6.55
CA THR A 34 5.52 3.31 6.84
C THR A 34 6.64 2.31 6.49
N LYS A 35 7.33 2.53 5.37
CA LYS A 35 8.47 1.72 4.93
C LYS A 35 9.65 1.87 5.89
N GLN A 36 10.00 3.09 6.27
CA GLN A 36 11.06 3.36 7.24
C GLN A 36 10.76 2.73 8.60
N LEU A 37 9.51 2.82 9.07
CA LEU A 37 9.06 2.19 10.31
C LEU A 37 9.27 0.67 10.27
N THR A 38 8.88 0.05 9.17
CA THR A 38 9.04 -1.40 8.95
C THR A 38 10.51 -1.79 8.91
N GLN A 39 11.35 -1.01 8.22
CA GLN A 39 12.80 -1.23 8.17
C GLN A 39 13.43 -1.12 9.55
N GLY A 40 13.10 -0.09 10.33
CA GLY A 40 13.59 0.05 11.70
C GLY A 40 13.20 -1.12 12.60
N LYS A 41 11.95 -1.58 12.52
CA LYS A 41 11.49 -2.78 13.28
C LYS A 41 12.23 -4.05 12.85
N ASN A 42 12.51 -4.21 11.55
CA ASN A 42 13.27 -5.34 11.04
C ASN A 42 14.75 -5.29 11.48
N ARG A 43 15.37 -4.11 11.48
CA ARG A 43 16.73 -3.91 12.00
C ARG A 43 16.80 -4.26 13.48
N LEU A 44 15.85 -3.77 14.28
CA LEU A 44 15.77 -4.12 15.69
C LEU A 44 15.59 -5.64 15.89
N HIS A 45 14.70 -6.27 15.12
CA HIS A 45 14.52 -7.73 15.13
C HIS A 45 15.80 -8.51 14.80
N SER A 46 16.62 -8.02 13.87
CA SER A 46 17.88 -8.68 13.52
C SER A 46 18.87 -8.72 14.69
N LEU A 47 18.89 -7.71 15.57
CA LEU A 47 19.76 -7.71 16.75
C LEU A 47 19.41 -8.87 17.70
N PHE A 48 18.11 -9.10 17.92
CA PHE A 48 17.65 -10.26 18.71
C PHE A 48 18.06 -11.58 18.08
N THR A 49 17.96 -11.68 16.76
CA THR A 49 18.36 -12.90 16.03
C THR A 49 19.87 -13.16 16.18
N GLN A 50 20.69 -12.12 16.06
CA GLN A 50 22.15 -12.23 16.24
C GLN A 50 22.55 -12.52 17.69
N ALA A 51 21.77 -12.07 18.66
CA ALA A 51 21.96 -12.39 20.08
C ALA A 51 21.47 -13.80 20.47
N GLY A 52 20.90 -14.57 19.53
CA GLY A 52 20.35 -15.91 19.80
C GLY A 52 18.95 -15.90 20.43
N LEU A 53 18.31 -14.73 20.56
CA LEU A 53 16.99 -14.54 21.18
C LEU A 53 15.85 -14.76 20.16
N THR A 54 15.76 -15.98 19.60
CA THR A 54 14.81 -16.31 18.52
C THR A 54 13.34 -16.32 18.94
N HIS A 55 13.05 -16.41 20.25
CA HIS A 55 11.69 -16.29 20.79
C HIS A 55 11.13 -14.87 20.67
N ILE A 56 11.98 -13.85 20.52
CA ILE A 56 11.55 -12.46 20.32
C ILE A 56 11.13 -12.26 18.87
N THR A 57 9.85 -12.51 18.60
CA THR A 57 9.24 -12.23 17.28
C THR A 57 8.90 -10.75 17.08
N LYS A 58 8.64 -10.37 15.81
CA LYS A 58 8.16 -9.03 15.43
C LYS A 58 6.89 -8.56 16.17
N LYS A 59 6.08 -9.49 16.71
CA LYS A 59 4.90 -9.13 17.52
C LYS A 59 5.29 -8.40 18.81
N HIS A 60 6.42 -8.76 19.40
CA HIS A 60 6.97 -8.09 20.59
C HIS A 60 7.56 -6.71 20.26
N LEU A 61 7.77 -6.39 18.98
CA LEU A 61 8.33 -5.11 18.54
C LEU A 61 7.26 -4.16 17.96
N ARG A 62 5.97 -4.49 18.16
CA ARG A 62 4.86 -3.77 17.53
C ARG A 62 4.67 -2.38 18.11
N THR A 63 4.62 -2.27 19.45
CA THR A 63 4.36 -1.03 20.20
C THR A 63 5.66 -0.47 20.78
N LYS A 64 5.64 0.81 21.17
CA LYS A 64 6.79 1.46 21.82
C LYS A 64 7.16 0.75 23.13
N ALA A 65 6.20 0.60 24.02
CA ALA A 65 6.40 -0.07 25.32
C ALA A 65 6.99 -1.49 25.16
N ASN A 66 6.45 -2.30 24.24
CA ASN A 66 6.96 -3.66 24.05
C ASN A 66 8.38 -3.68 23.47
N ARG A 67 8.73 -2.69 22.62
CA ARG A 67 10.10 -2.54 22.10
C ARG A 67 11.08 -2.24 23.22
N GLU A 68 10.75 -1.33 24.13
CA GLU A 68 11.60 -0.96 25.28
C GLU A 68 11.82 -2.16 26.21
N ILE A 69 10.75 -2.89 26.55
CA ILE A 69 10.82 -4.12 27.34
C ILE A 69 11.71 -5.16 26.66
N SER A 70 11.52 -5.36 25.35
CA SER A 70 12.31 -6.35 24.59
C SER A 70 13.78 -5.97 24.55
N VAL A 71 14.11 -4.69 24.36
CA VAL A 71 15.50 -4.21 24.28
C VAL A 71 16.25 -4.42 25.59
N ALA A 72 15.59 -4.34 26.74
CA ALA A 72 16.20 -4.65 28.04
C ALA A 72 16.75 -6.09 28.12
N LEU A 73 16.24 -7.03 27.32
CA LEU A 73 16.71 -8.42 27.25
C LEU A 73 18.00 -8.59 26.41
N LEU A 74 18.41 -7.58 25.65
CA LEU A 74 19.60 -7.69 24.79
C LEU A 74 20.90 -7.69 25.62
N PRO A 75 21.92 -8.47 25.21
CA PRO A 75 23.26 -8.37 25.78
C PRO A 75 23.85 -6.96 25.64
N SER A 76 24.69 -6.55 26.60
CA SER A 76 25.29 -5.21 26.68
C SER A 76 25.91 -4.72 25.35
N ARG A 77 26.57 -5.61 24.59
CA ARG A 77 27.17 -5.29 23.29
C ARG A 77 26.19 -4.73 22.24
N TYR A 78 24.90 -5.05 22.34
CA TYR A 78 23.86 -4.61 21.40
C TYR A 78 23.00 -3.45 21.92
N GLN A 79 23.07 -3.15 23.22
CA GLN A 79 22.21 -2.16 23.88
C GLN A 79 22.32 -0.78 23.23
N LYS A 80 23.55 -0.26 23.07
CA LYS A 80 23.78 1.07 22.47
C LYS A 80 23.27 1.17 21.03
N GLU A 81 23.34 0.08 20.26
CA GLU A 81 22.80 0.07 18.90
C GLU A 81 21.27 0.06 18.91
N ALA A 82 20.67 -0.79 19.75
CA ALA A 82 19.23 -0.87 19.90
C ALA A 82 18.62 0.47 20.35
N GLU A 83 19.23 1.16 21.32
CA GLU A 83 18.82 2.50 21.77
C GLU A 83 18.78 3.53 20.63
N ARG A 84 19.81 3.54 19.76
CA ARG A 84 19.84 4.43 18.59
C ARG A 84 18.71 4.09 17.62
N ILE A 85 18.43 2.80 17.38
CA ILE A 85 17.31 2.37 16.54
C ILE A 85 15.97 2.79 17.15
N LEU A 86 15.80 2.68 18.48
CA LEU A 86 14.59 3.14 19.17
C LEU A 86 14.34 4.63 18.97
N LYS A 87 15.38 5.48 19.11
CA LYS A 87 15.27 6.93 18.87
C LYS A 87 14.80 7.26 17.46
N VAL A 88 15.34 6.56 16.45
CA VAL A 88 14.91 6.74 15.06
C VAL A 88 13.47 6.27 14.86
N LEU A 89 13.10 5.13 15.43
CA LEU A 89 11.73 4.62 15.35
C LEU A 89 10.72 5.59 15.96
N ASP A 90 11.05 6.21 17.09
CA ASP A 90 10.20 7.20 17.75
C ASP A 90 9.98 8.42 16.86
N LEU A 91 11.03 8.95 16.24
CA LEU A 91 10.92 10.06 15.29
C LEU A 91 10.07 9.69 14.07
N VAL A 92 10.25 8.49 13.51
CA VAL A 92 9.46 8.01 12.37
C VAL A 92 7.99 7.85 12.76
N GLU A 93 7.68 7.32 13.95
CA GLU A 93 6.29 7.21 14.42
C GLU A 93 5.64 8.57 14.68
N GLN A 94 6.41 9.57 15.13
CA GLN A 94 5.92 10.94 15.27
C GLN A 94 5.57 11.55 13.90
N ASN A 95 6.48 11.46 12.92
CA ASN A 95 6.22 11.96 11.56
C ASN A 95 5.04 11.22 10.90
N LEU A 96 4.93 9.91 11.14
CA LEU A 96 3.79 9.13 10.64
C LEU A 96 2.46 9.64 11.19
N LYS A 97 2.40 10.03 12.48
CA LYS A 97 1.19 10.63 13.06
C LYS A 97 0.87 12.01 12.50
N LEU A 98 1.89 12.82 12.22
CA LEU A 98 1.70 14.14 11.61
C LEU A 98 1.10 13.99 10.21
N ILE A 99 1.66 13.12 9.38
CA ILE A 99 1.14 12.89 8.02
C ILE A 99 -0.25 12.23 8.04
N GLU A 100 -0.54 11.34 8.99
CA GLU A 100 -1.89 10.78 9.18
C GLU A 100 -2.92 11.85 9.51
N LYS A 101 -2.54 12.88 10.29
CA LYS A 101 -3.39 14.02 10.60
C LYS A 101 -3.64 14.90 9.38
N GLU A 102 -2.61 15.21 8.60
CA GLU A 102 -2.76 15.97 7.34
C GLU A 102 -3.65 15.21 6.33
N ILE A 103 -3.49 13.89 6.23
CA ILE A 103 -4.37 13.04 5.42
C ILE A 103 -5.82 13.13 5.93
N GLN A 104 -6.04 13.09 7.24
CA GLN A 104 -7.38 13.23 7.81
C GLN A 104 -8.01 14.58 7.43
N GLU A 105 -7.28 15.67 7.58
CA GLU A 105 -7.73 17.02 7.19
C GLU A 105 -8.03 17.12 5.69
N ALA A 106 -7.16 16.56 4.84
CA ALA A 106 -7.37 16.54 3.39
C ALA A 106 -8.64 15.75 3.01
N THR A 107 -8.90 14.61 3.66
CA THR A 107 -10.10 13.81 3.40
C THR A 107 -11.40 14.47 3.86
N GLN A 108 -11.36 15.36 4.86
CA GLN A 108 -12.54 16.09 5.32
C GLN A 108 -13.08 17.05 4.26
N LYS A 109 -12.22 17.64 3.41
CA LYS A 109 -12.63 18.53 2.31
C LYS A 109 -13.57 17.87 1.31
N LYS A 110 -13.48 16.54 1.15
CA LYS A 110 -14.30 15.71 0.25
C LYS A 110 -15.00 14.58 1.00
N GLN A 111 -15.51 14.89 2.20
CA GLN A 111 -16.06 13.90 3.14
C GLN A 111 -17.09 12.95 2.52
N ALA A 112 -18.04 13.45 1.73
CA ALA A 112 -19.08 12.62 1.10
C ALA A 112 -18.49 11.58 0.12
N TYR A 113 -17.52 11.99 -0.69
CA TYR A 113 -16.81 11.11 -1.62
C TYR A 113 -15.99 10.06 -0.86
N VAL A 114 -15.25 10.50 0.16
CA VAL A 114 -14.43 9.61 1.01
C VAL A 114 -15.29 8.59 1.75
N GLN A 115 -16.43 9.01 2.32
CA GLN A 115 -17.38 8.11 3.00
C GLN A 115 -17.98 7.08 2.03
N THR A 116 -18.32 7.50 0.82
CA THR A 116 -18.82 6.59 -0.23
C THR A 116 -17.77 5.53 -0.54
N ILE A 117 -16.50 5.91 -0.70
CA ILE A 117 -15.41 4.95 -0.93
C ILE A 117 -15.16 4.06 0.28
N MET A 118 -15.15 4.63 1.50
CA MET A 118 -14.93 3.87 2.75
C MET A 118 -16.08 2.92 3.08
N SER A 119 -17.26 3.09 2.49
CA SER A 119 -18.36 2.11 2.61
C SER A 119 -17.99 0.75 2.01
N MET A 120 -17.04 0.71 1.07
CA MET A 120 -16.52 -0.53 0.53
C MET A 120 -15.66 -1.26 1.59
N PRO A 121 -15.94 -2.55 1.87
CA PRO A 121 -15.20 -3.30 2.86
C PRO A 121 -13.68 -3.33 2.56
N GLY A 122 -12.87 -3.14 3.60
CA GLY A 122 -11.41 -3.16 3.50
C GLY A 122 -10.78 -1.85 3.05
N ILE A 123 -11.57 -0.84 2.66
CA ILE A 123 -11.07 0.49 2.30
C ILE A 123 -11.12 1.42 3.51
N GLY A 124 -9.96 1.98 3.86
CA GLY A 124 -9.82 2.98 4.92
C GLY A 124 -9.36 4.34 4.39
N MET A 125 -9.26 5.33 5.27
CA MET A 125 -8.95 6.72 4.94
C MET A 125 -7.76 6.91 3.98
N ILE A 126 -6.61 6.27 4.26
CA ILE A 126 -5.41 6.36 3.42
C ILE A 126 -5.67 5.78 2.02
N THR A 127 -6.39 4.66 1.93
CA THR A 127 -6.75 4.04 0.64
C THR A 127 -7.73 4.92 -0.12
N SER A 128 -8.68 5.54 0.57
CA SER A 128 -9.63 6.48 -0.03
C SER A 128 -8.95 7.72 -0.60
N LEU A 129 -8.00 8.32 0.15
CA LEU A 129 -7.22 9.45 -0.34
C LEU A 129 -6.42 9.07 -1.60
N ALA A 130 -5.80 7.89 -1.62
CA ALA A 130 -5.09 7.40 -2.78
C ALA A 130 -6.03 7.18 -3.98
N ILE A 131 -7.20 6.56 -3.79
CA ILE A 131 -8.19 6.38 -4.87
C ILE A 131 -8.61 7.73 -5.43
N MET A 132 -9.02 8.66 -4.55
CA MET A 132 -9.46 10.00 -4.93
C MET A 132 -8.39 10.76 -5.72
N SER A 133 -7.13 10.70 -5.28
CA SER A 133 -6.05 11.52 -5.85
C SER A 133 -5.45 10.95 -7.14
N TYR A 134 -5.29 9.63 -7.25
CA TYR A 134 -4.70 9.00 -8.44
C TYR A 134 -5.75 8.61 -9.48
N MET A 135 -6.94 8.16 -9.06
CA MET A 135 -8.01 7.84 -10.02
C MET A 135 -8.77 9.08 -10.45
N GLY A 136 -8.87 10.11 -9.60
CA GLY A 136 -9.58 11.35 -9.90
C GLY A 136 -11.06 11.10 -10.18
N ASP A 137 -11.62 11.84 -11.14
CA ASP A 137 -12.95 11.55 -11.66
C ASP A 137 -12.97 10.20 -12.41
N CYS A 138 -13.71 9.23 -11.87
CA CYS A 138 -13.88 7.91 -12.46
C CYS A 138 -14.50 7.97 -13.87
N LYS A 139 -15.21 9.05 -14.24
CA LYS A 139 -15.76 9.24 -15.60
C LYS A 139 -14.69 9.40 -16.67
N ARG A 140 -13.44 9.70 -16.30
CA ARG A 140 -12.31 9.75 -17.24
C ARG A 140 -11.97 8.38 -17.84
N PHE A 141 -12.43 7.29 -17.21
CA PHE A 141 -12.26 5.94 -17.72
C PHE A 141 -13.50 5.53 -18.52
N SER A 142 -13.31 5.12 -19.77
CA SER A 142 -14.36 4.60 -20.63
C SER A 142 -14.98 3.30 -20.12
N SER A 143 -14.26 2.56 -19.27
CA SER A 143 -14.75 1.34 -18.64
C SER A 143 -13.99 0.98 -17.37
N ALA A 144 -14.60 0.13 -16.54
CA ALA A 144 -13.93 -0.46 -15.37
C ALA A 144 -12.67 -1.27 -15.76
N LYS A 145 -12.63 -1.85 -16.97
CA LYS A 145 -11.44 -2.54 -17.49
C LYS A 145 -10.28 -1.56 -17.71
N GLN A 146 -10.56 -0.36 -18.21
CA GLN A 146 -9.55 0.69 -18.39
C GLN A 146 -9.03 1.19 -17.04
N ALA A 147 -9.90 1.36 -16.04
CA ALA A 147 -9.51 1.70 -14.68
C ALA A 147 -8.62 0.61 -14.04
N ALA A 148 -8.96 -0.66 -14.23
CA ALA A 148 -8.13 -1.79 -13.78
C ALA A 148 -6.77 -1.85 -14.49
N TYR A 149 -6.73 -1.51 -15.78
CA TYR A 149 -5.47 -1.37 -16.54
C TYR A 149 -4.62 -0.23 -16.00
N TYR A 150 -5.21 0.94 -15.73
CA TYR A 150 -4.54 2.08 -15.10
C TYR A 150 -3.93 1.70 -13.73
N ALA A 151 -4.66 0.96 -12.91
CA ALA A 151 -4.16 0.41 -11.64
C ALA A 151 -3.09 -0.70 -11.84
N GLY A 152 -2.95 -1.26 -13.04
CA GLY A 152 -2.09 -2.42 -13.31
C GLY A 152 -2.56 -3.69 -12.62
N LEU A 153 -3.88 -3.86 -12.46
CA LEU A 153 -4.51 -5.04 -11.85
C LEU A 153 -4.99 -6.07 -12.88
N VAL A 154 -4.67 -5.85 -14.16
CA VAL A 154 -4.98 -6.77 -15.25
C VAL A 154 -3.84 -7.77 -15.46
N PRO A 155 -4.11 -9.01 -15.91
CA PRO A 155 -3.08 -9.96 -16.26
C PRO A 155 -2.28 -9.47 -17.48
N ARG A 156 -1.00 -9.81 -17.52
CA ARG A 156 -0.19 -9.73 -18.73
C ARG A 156 -0.76 -10.71 -19.76
N VAL A 157 -0.87 -10.26 -21.00
CA VAL A 157 -1.29 -11.09 -22.12
C VAL A 157 -0.14 -11.13 -23.12
N ASP A 158 0.37 -12.33 -23.38
CA ASP A 158 1.34 -12.58 -24.44
C ASP A 158 0.62 -13.34 -25.56
N ILE A 159 0.55 -12.74 -26.75
CA ILE A 159 -0.14 -13.28 -27.93
C ILE A 159 0.91 -13.56 -29.00
N SER A 160 0.98 -14.80 -29.49
CA SER A 160 1.86 -15.22 -30.58
C SER A 160 1.10 -16.13 -31.55
N GLY A 161 0.86 -15.66 -32.79
CA GLY A 161 0.00 -16.35 -33.75
C GLY A 161 -1.38 -16.61 -33.15
N ASP A 162 -1.83 -17.86 -33.18
CA ASP A 162 -3.12 -18.29 -32.63
C ASP A 162 -3.09 -18.62 -31.12
N THR A 163 -1.95 -18.42 -30.46
CA THR A 163 -1.79 -18.74 -29.04
C THR A 163 -1.90 -17.49 -28.16
N VAL A 164 -2.79 -17.56 -27.16
CA VAL A 164 -2.97 -16.52 -26.15
C VAL A 164 -2.56 -17.08 -24.78
N ARG A 165 -1.60 -16.42 -24.13
CA ARG A 165 -1.12 -16.80 -22.79
C ARG A 165 -1.37 -15.68 -21.79
N TYR A 166 -2.02 -16.00 -20.68
CA TYR A 166 -2.27 -15.08 -19.58
C TYR A 166 -1.27 -15.31 -18.44
N GLY A 167 -0.57 -14.25 -18.02
CA GLY A 167 0.46 -14.28 -16.98
C GLY A 167 0.03 -13.62 -15.67
N ARG A 168 1.04 -13.17 -14.89
CA ARG A 168 0.85 -12.36 -13.68
C ARG A 168 0.27 -10.98 -14.02
N ILE A 169 -0.14 -10.23 -13.00
CA ILE A 169 -0.54 -8.82 -13.18
C ILE A 169 0.57 -8.02 -13.89
N ILE A 170 0.18 -7.05 -14.71
CA ILE A 170 1.14 -6.17 -15.37
C ILE A 170 1.85 -5.29 -14.35
N ASN A 171 3.16 -5.07 -14.53
CA ASN A 171 3.89 -4.14 -13.66
C ASN A 171 3.65 -2.67 -14.05
N ARG A 172 3.16 -2.44 -15.28
CA ARG A 172 2.79 -1.11 -15.83
C ARG A 172 1.51 -0.58 -15.15
N GLY A 173 1.40 0.73 -15.02
CA GLY A 173 0.28 1.41 -14.35
C GLY A 173 0.67 2.03 -13.01
N CYS A 174 -0.31 2.63 -12.32
CA CYS A 174 -0.12 3.35 -11.08
C CYS A 174 0.19 2.39 -9.91
N HIS A 175 1.46 2.36 -9.48
CA HIS A 175 1.91 1.51 -8.38
C HIS A 175 1.22 1.83 -7.05
N SER A 176 1.01 3.13 -6.75
CA SER A 176 0.36 3.59 -5.52
C SER A 176 -1.05 3.02 -5.38
N ILE A 177 -1.85 3.11 -6.45
CA ILE A 177 -3.21 2.53 -6.48
C ILE A 177 -3.17 1.01 -6.35
N ARG A 178 -2.31 0.35 -7.13
CA ARG A 178 -2.18 -1.12 -7.09
C ARG A 178 -1.92 -1.61 -5.68
N ARG A 179 -0.97 -0.97 -4.99
CA ARG A 179 -0.61 -1.31 -3.62
C ARG A 179 -1.79 -1.17 -2.69
N VAL A 180 -2.44 -0.01 -2.64
CA VAL A 180 -3.51 0.24 -1.66
C VAL A 180 -4.71 -0.68 -1.90
N ILE A 181 -5.06 -0.95 -3.15
CA ILE A 181 -6.13 -1.92 -3.49
C ILE A 181 -5.75 -3.33 -3.06
N VAL A 182 -4.51 -3.77 -3.33
CA VAL A 182 -4.04 -5.09 -2.90
C VAL A 182 -4.02 -5.20 -1.37
N GLN A 183 -3.60 -4.14 -0.66
CA GLN A 183 -3.63 -4.12 0.80
C GLN A 183 -5.06 -4.17 1.35
N ALA A 184 -5.99 -3.41 0.76
CA ALA A 184 -7.41 -3.44 1.12
C ALA A 184 -8.01 -4.83 0.93
N ALA A 185 -7.73 -5.48 -0.21
CA ALA A 185 -8.17 -6.85 -0.49
C ALA A 185 -7.62 -7.84 0.53
N TRP A 186 -6.32 -7.77 0.87
CA TRP A 186 -5.72 -8.62 1.89
C TRP A 186 -6.26 -8.36 3.29
N SER A 187 -6.53 -7.10 3.63
CA SER A 187 -7.16 -6.70 4.90
C SER A 187 -8.53 -7.36 5.03
N LEU A 188 -9.34 -7.29 3.97
CA LEU A 188 -10.66 -7.91 3.89
C LEU A 188 -10.58 -9.44 4.02
N VAL A 189 -9.69 -10.10 3.28
CA VAL A 189 -9.54 -11.56 3.32
C VAL A 189 -9.17 -12.05 4.73
N ARG A 190 -8.34 -11.29 5.45
CA ARG A 190 -7.95 -11.59 6.83
C ARG A 190 -9.00 -11.19 7.87
N CYS A 191 -9.93 -10.30 7.52
CA CYS A 191 -11.02 -9.91 8.40
C CYS A 191 -11.96 -11.11 8.64
N GLN A 192 -12.46 -11.25 9.87
CA GLN A 192 -13.47 -12.26 10.18
C GLN A 192 -14.75 -12.02 9.39
N HIS A 193 -15.18 -10.75 9.29
CA HIS A 193 -16.39 -10.28 8.61
C HIS A 193 -16.15 -9.87 7.14
N GLY A 194 -15.25 -10.55 6.41
CA GLY A 194 -14.89 -10.20 5.02
C GLY A 194 -16.01 -10.41 3.98
N GLY A 195 -17.15 -10.99 4.36
CA GLY A 195 -18.35 -11.15 3.52
C GLY A 195 -18.10 -11.84 2.17
N LYS A 196 -18.90 -11.45 1.16
CA LYS A 196 -18.90 -12.05 -0.19
C LYS A 196 -17.55 -12.03 -0.89
N VAL A 197 -16.74 -11.00 -0.68
CA VAL A 197 -15.42 -10.88 -1.33
C VAL A 197 -14.44 -11.90 -0.76
N LYS A 198 -14.49 -12.17 0.56
CA LYS A 198 -13.70 -13.22 1.20
C LYS A 198 -14.12 -14.61 0.72
N GLU A 199 -15.43 -14.87 0.66
CA GLU A 199 -15.98 -16.12 0.14
C GLU A 199 -15.54 -16.37 -1.32
N PHE A 200 -15.62 -15.32 -2.15
CA PHE A 200 -15.15 -15.36 -3.53
C PHE A 200 -13.66 -15.71 -3.62
N TYR A 201 -12.82 -15.07 -2.80
CA TYR A 201 -11.38 -15.39 -2.73
C TYR A 201 -11.14 -16.84 -2.33
N GLN A 202 -11.80 -17.32 -1.26
CA GLN A 202 -11.64 -18.69 -0.77
C GLN A 202 -12.02 -19.72 -1.83
N ARG A 203 -13.12 -19.50 -2.55
CA ARG A 203 -13.55 -20.36 -3.66
C ARG A 203 -12.52 -20.46 -4.76
N LEU A 204 -11.88 -19.34 -5.14
CA LEU A 204 -10.84 -19.33 -6.17
C LEU A 204 -9.52 -19.94 -5.68
N TYR A 205 -9.18 -19.74 -4.40
CA TYR A 205 -7.96 -20.28 -3.80
C TYR A 205 -7.96 -21.81 -3.80
N LEU A 206 -9.10 -22.43 -3.50
CA LEU A 206 -9.26 -23.89 -3.53
C LEU A 206 -9.08 -24.47 -4.94
N LYS A 207 -9.60 -23.79 -5.97
CA LYS A 207 -9.46 -24.23 -7.37
C LYS A 207 -8.03 -24.20 -7.92
N LYS A 208 -7.10 -23.45 -7.30
CA LYS A 208 -5.68 -23.41 -7.70
C LYS A 208 -4.84 -24.52 -7.06
N ARG A 209 -5.40 -25.27 -6.09
CA ARG A 209 -4.72 -26.37 -5.40
C ARG A 209 -5.08 -27.75 -5.97
N CYS A 210 -6.13 -27.83 -6.80
CA CYS A 210 -6.41 -28.97 -7.67
C CYS A 210 -5.81 -28.71 -9.05
#